data_AF-B6GCR3-F1
#
_entry.id   AF-B6GCR3-F1
#
_cell.length_a   1.000
_cell.length_b   1.000
_cell.length_c   1.000
_cell.angle_alpha   90.00
_cell.angle_beta   90.00
_cell.angle_gamma   90.00
#
_symmetry.space_group_name_H-M   'P 1'
#
loop_
_entity.id
_entity.type
_entity.pdbx_description
1 polymer ?
#
loop_
_entity_poly.entity_id
_entity_poly.type
_entity_poly.pdbx_seq_one_letter_code
_entity_poly.pdbx_strand_id
1 'polypeptide(L)'
;MEEKADMTSEEKPDIKSANNTAGACEQAYEEHTQGACASGVKHGRIASGVSSEGTAAGVNHNGIAARMNPDGIATSINPDGAVIGTTTAACTTRHFHCTTCPSECALTIETCIDENGVEHVLSVQGNRCARGRKFAEQEVIRPMRILATTIVVRGGDEKLLPVRTARPIPRDLHLRAMQDIRHASVTAPVRMEDVVMSDLLGTGVDLVASMNVDAQKLASC
;
A
#
# COMPACT_ATOMS: atom_id res chain seq x y z
N MET A 1 -42.21 -60.17 -4.96
CA MET A 1 -43.18 -59.48 -4.09
C MET A 1 -42.32 -58.75 -3.09
N GLU A 2 -42.13 -57.44 -3.11
CA GLU A 2 -42.82 -56.23 -3.60
C GLU A 2 -41.67 -55.18 -3.70
N GLU A 3 -41.66 -54.06 -4.40
CA GLU A 3 -42.53 -53.29 -5.28
C GLU A 3 -41.62 -52.20 -5.89
N LYS A 4 -41.91 -51.78 -7.12
CA LYS A 4 -41.20 -50.70 -7.82
C LYS A 4 -41.49 -49.34 -7.19
N ALA A 5 -40.51 -48.45 -7.21
CA ALA A 5 -40.77 -47.02 -7.41
C ALA A 5 -39.70 -46.42 -8.34
N ASP A 6 -40.13 -46.13 -9.56
CA ASP A 6 -39.52 -45.22 -10.52
C ASP A 6 -40.29 -43.90 -10.41
N MET A 7 -39.61 -42.77 -10.24
CA MET A 7 -40.13 -41.41 -10.47
C MET A 7 -38.98 -40.43 -10.74
N THR A 8 -38.72 -40.23 -12.02
CA THR A 8 -38.65 -38.95 -12.75
C THR A 8 -38.35 -37.63 -12.00
N SER A 9 -37.34 -36.94 -12.56
CA SER A 9 -37.28 -35.51 -12.94
C SER A 9 -37.23 -34.38 -11.89
N GLU A 10 -36.50 -33.32 -12.29
CA GLU A 10 -36.44 -31.96 -11.72
C GLU A 10 -35.49 -31.84 -10.50
N GLU A 11 -34.57 -30.87 -10.35
CA GLU A 11 -34.26 -29.64 -11.06
C GLU A 11 -32.80 -29.26 -10.67
N LYS A 12 -32.08 -28.63 -11.57
CA LYS A 12 -30.67 -28.21 -11.42
C LYS A 12 -30.64 -26.79 -10.84
N PRO A 13 -29.93 -26.48 -9.74
CA PRO A 13 -29.61 -25.10 -9.44
C PRO A 13 -28.29 -24.73 -10.11
N ASP A 14 -28.41 -24.06 -11.27
CA ASP A 14 -27.36 -23.21 -11.81
C ASP A 14 -27.09 -22.07 -10.82
N ILE A 15 -26.05 -22.19 -9.99
CA ILE A 15 -25.55 -21.06 -9.18
C ILE A 15 -24.59 -20.26 -10.07
N LYS A 16 -25.19 -19.52 -11.02
CA LYS A 16 -24.61 -18.29 -11.56
C LYS A 16 -25.33 -17.13 -10.87
N SER A 17 -24.54 -16.14 -10.46
CA SER A 17 -24.98 -14.82 -9.97
C SER A 17 -25.44 -14.74 -8.52
N ALA A 18 -24.51 -14.36 -7.65
CA ALA A 18 -24.82 -13.47 -6.53
C ALA A 18 -23.72 -12.41 -6.46
N ASN A 19 -23.76 -11.50 -7.44
CA ASN A 19 -23.06 -10.23 -7.37
C ASN A 19 -23.83 -9.29 -6.44
N ASN A 20 -23.08 -8.36 -5.84
CA ASN A 20 -23.44 -7.08 -5.21
C ASN A 20 -24.03 -7.06 -3.78
N THR A 21 -23.16 -6.78 -2.81
CA THR A 21 -23.43 -5.65 -1.91
C THR A 21 -22.14 -4.86 -1.74
N ALA A 22 -22.07 -3.77 -2.51
CA ALA A 22 -21.04 -2.74 -2.41
C ALA A 22 -21.20 -2.00 -1.07
N GLY A 23 -20.10 -1.86 -0.36
CA GLY A 23 -20.01 -1.12 0.89
C GLY A 23 -18.61 -0.54 1.08
N ALA A 24 -18.39 0.61 0.44
CA ALA A 24 -17.41 1.65 0.74
C ALA A 24 -16.00 1.20 1.19
N CYS A 25 -15.09 1.00 0.23
CA CYS A 25 -13.64 1.20 0.45
C CYS A 25 -12.97 1.71 -0.84
N GLU A 26 -13.72 2.51 -1.59
CA GLU A 26 -13.26 3.15 -2.82
C GLU A 26 -12.76 4.54 -2.43
N GLN A 27 -11.59 4.94 -2.95
CA GLN A 27 -10.93 6.26 -2.79
C GLN A 27 -9.94 6.37 -1.62
N ALA A 28 -8.73 5.82 -1.79
CA ALA A 28 -7.56 6.36 -1.07
C ALA A 28 -6.19 6.07 -1.72
N TYR A 29 -6.06 5.18 -2.72
CA TYR A 29 -4.73 4.70 -3.13
C TYR A 29 -4.22 5.17 -4.50
N GLU A 30 -5.00 5.89 -5.31
CA GLU A 30 -4.62 6.25 -6.69
C GLU A 30 -3.93 7.62 -6.86
N GLU A 31 -3.85 8.48 -5.85
CA GLU A 31 -3.35 9.86 -6.05
C GLU A 31 -1.82 10.06 -5.92
N HIS A 32 -1.04 9.04 -5.52
CA HIS A 32 0.39 9.24 -5.22
C HIS A 32 1.40 8.84 -6.30
N THR A 33 0.96 8.58 -7.53
CA THR A 33 1.87 8.11 -8.61
C THR A 33 1.84 8.95 -9.89
N GLN A 34 1.62 10.26 -9.82
CA GLN A 34 1.91 11.15 -10.96
C GLN A 34 2.58 12.47 -10.53
N GLY A 35 3.84 12.63 -10.91
CA GLY A 35 4.64 13.84 -10.69
C GLY A 35 6.03 13.69 -11.30
N ALA A 36 6.12 14.04 -12.58
CA ALA A 36 7.27 13.86 -13.46
C ALA A 36 8.51 14.69 -13.07
N CYS A 37 9.66 14.16 -13.46
CA CYS A 37 10.98 14.78 -13.41
C CYS A 37 11.09 15.97 -14.39
N ALA A 38 11.61 17.12 -13.96
CA ALA A 38 12.33 18.05 -14.82
C ALA A 38 13.20 19.07 -14.05
N SER A 39 14.50 19.05 -14.38
CA SER A 39 15.40 20.19 -14.56
C SER A 39 15.89 21.03 -13.36
N GLY A 40 17.15 20.74 -12.98
CA GLY A 40 18.28 21.67 -13.07
C GLY A 40 18.20 23.03 -12.37
N VAL A 41 18.92 23.16 -11.25
CA VAL A 41 19.28 24.48 -10.68
C VAL A 41 20.80 24.66 -10.69
N LYS A 42 21.22 25.71 -11.39
CA LYS A 42 22.60 26.16 -11.54
C LYS A 42 23.12 26.72 -10.22
N HIS A 43 24.36 26.38 -9.87
CA HIS A 43 25.07 26.94 -8.73
C HIS A 43 25.39 28.43 -9.00
N GLY A 44 24.73 29.33 -8.28
CA GLY A 44 25.02 30.76 -8.29
C GLY A 44 26.22 31.08 -7.39
N ARG A 45 27.28 31.64 -7.99
CA ARG A 45 28.48 32.14 -7.31
C ARG A 45 28.11 33.30 -6.38
N ILE A 46 28.57 33.23 -5.14
CA ILE A 46 28.66 34.38 -4.22
C ILE A 46 29.78 35.31 -4.69
N ALA A 47 29.42 36.55 -5.04
CA ALA A 47 30.38 37.61 -5.29
C ALA A 47 30.57 38.42 -4.01
N SER A 48 31.81 38.47 -3.52
CA SER A 48 32.24 39.36 -2.45
C SER A 48 32.33 40.79 -2.96
N GLY A 49 31.61 41.70 -2.31
CA GLY A 49 31.73 43.15 -2.52
C GLY A 49 31.60 43.85 -1.18
N VAL A 50 32.74 44.36 -0.68
CA VAL A 50 32.79 45.26 0.48
C VAL A 50 32.44 46.67 0.00
N SER A 51 31.56 47.35 0.73
CA SER A 51 31.39 48.80 0.63
C SER A 51 31.12 49.35 2.02
N SER A 52 31.94 50.33 2.38
CA SER A 52 31.91 51.09 3.62
C SER A 52 30.87 52.19 3.49
N GLU A 53 29.72 52.02 4.13
CA GLU A 53 28.88 53.06 4.75
C GLU A 53 27.62 52.39 5.33
N GLY A 54 27.29 52.73 6.57
CA GLY A 54 26.30 52.04 7.39
C GLY A 54 24.85 52.30 7.00
N THR A 55 24.00 51.34 7.43
CA THR A 55 22.53 51.34 7.43
C THR A 55 21.86 50.82 6.15
N ALA A 56 21.62 49.51 6.11
CA ALA A 56 20.74 48.88 5.12
C ALA A 56 19.31 48.76 5.68
N ALA A 57 18.39 49.59 5.19
CA ALA A 57 16.95 49.37 5.32
C ALA A 57 16.48 48.56 4.11
N GLY A 58 16.28 47.25 4.30
CA GLY A 58 15.72 46.37 3.28
C GLY A 58 14.21 46.26 3.40
N VAL A 59 13.49 46.65 2.35
CA VAL A 59 12.04 46.47 2.22
C VAL A 59 11.81 45.27 1.29
N ASN A 60 10.92 44.33 1.64
CA ASN A 60 10.53 43.26 0.72
C ASN A 60 9.51 43.77 -0.33
N HIS A 61 9.19 42.94 -1.33
CA HIS A 61 8.26 43.26 -2.42
C HIS A 61 6.84 43.67 -1.97
N ASN A 62 6.50 43.54 -0.68
CA ASN A 62 5.22 43.91 -0.08
C ASN A 62 5.28 45.18 0.80
N GLY A 63 6.40 45.92 0.82
CA GLY A 63 6.45 47.25 1.44
C GLY A 63 6.55 47.28 2.97
N ILE A 64 6.89 46.19 3.64
CA ILE A 64 6.97 46.13 5.12
C ILE A 64 8.40 46.43 5.59
N ALA A 65 8.57 47.48 6.40
CA ALA A 65 9.83 47.82 7.05
C ALA A 65 10.07 46.92 8.27
N ALA A 66 11.09 46.07 8.22
CA ALA A 66 11.50 45.26 9.35
C ALA A 66 12.34 46.11 10.34
N ARG A 67 11.84 46.34 11.55
CA ARG A 67 12.66 46.79 12.68
C ARG A 67 13.27 45.55 13.34
N MET A 68 14.59 45.46 13.38
CA MET A 68 15.32 44.41 14.08
C MET A 68 15.52 44.82 15.55
N ASN A 69 15.14 43.95 16.49
CA ASN A 69 15.61 44.00 17.88
C ASN A 69 17.01 43.35 17.96
N PRO A 70 17.84 43.71 18.96
CA PRO A 70 19.26 43.35 18.99
C PRO A 70 19.56 41.86 19.23
N ASP A 71 18.56 41.01 19.51
CA ASP A 71 18.77 39.61 19.91
C ASP A 71 18.33 38.56 18.86
N GLY A 72 17.98 38.96 17.63
CA GLY A 72 17.91 38.03 16.49
C GLY A 72 16.81 36.95 16.51
N ILE A 73 15.71 37.14 17.25
CA ILE A 73 14.56 36.21 17.24
C ILE A 73 13.36 36.88 16.55
N ALA A 74 12.86 36.27 15.48
CA ALA A 74 11.62 36.68 14.83
C ALA A 74 10.41 36.10 15.59
N THR A 75 9.82 36.88 16.49
CA THR A 75 8.55 36.52 17.12
C THR A 75 7.40 37.14 16.34
N SER A 76 6.71 36.34 15.53
CA SER A 76 5.39 36.71 15.00
C SER A 76 4.36 36.49 16.10
N ILE A 77 4.02 37.56 16.81
CA ILE A 77 2.92 37.57 17.79
C ILE A 77 1.63 37.86 17.00
N ASN A 78 0.75 36.86 16.87
CA ASN A 78 -0.64 37.10 16.45
C ASN A 78 -1.40 37.77 17.61
N PRO A 79 -2.33 38.71 17.36
CA PRO A 79 -2.98 39.49 18.40
C PRO A 79 -4.02 38.73 19.25
N ASP A 80 -4.26 37.44 18.98
CA ASP A 80 -5.41 36.73 19.54
C ASP A 80 -5.04 35.69 20.62
N GLY A 81 -3.78 35.65 21.09
CA GLY A 81 -3.41 34.89 22.29
C GLY A 81 -3.68 33.37 22.24
N ALA A 82 -3.97 32.82 21.07
CA ALA A 82 -4.09 31.38 20.88
C ALA A 82 -2.68 30.78 20.93
N VAL A 83 -2.33 30.21 22.09
CA VAL A 83 -1.26 29.23 22.20
C VAL A 83 -1.50 28.21 21.09
N ILE A 84 -0.58 28.13 20.12
CA ILE A 84 -0.55 26.99 19.19
C ILE A 84 -0.21 25.82 20.10
N GLY A 85 -1.24 25.08 20.51
CA GLY A 85 -1.13 24.01 21.48
C GLY A 85 0.02 23.11 21.08
N THR A 86 0.98 22.93 21.97
CA THR A 86 2.02 21.93 21.82
C THR A 86 1.35 20.56 21.91
N THR A 87 0.84 20.09 20.79
CA THR A 87 0.22 18.79 20.61
C THR A 87 1.27 17.74 20.99
N THR A 88 1.05 16.99 22.07
CA THR A 88 2.00 15.99 22.56
C THR A 88 1.92 14.77 21.65
N ALA A 89 2.66 14.78 20.55
CA ALA A 89 2.80 13.61 19.68
C ALA A 89 3.79 12.63 20.31
N ALA A 90 3.40 11.36 20.45
CA ALA A 90 4.26 10.32 20.97
C ALA A 90 5.17 9.80 19.83
N CYS A 91 6.46 10.13 19.89
CA CYS A 91 7.45 9.70 18.91
C CYS A 91 8.11 8.37 19.29
N THR A 92 8.31 7.48 18.32
CA THR A 92 9.00 6.19 18.49
C THR A 92 9.98 5.94 17.35
N THR A 93 11.12 5.32 17.66
CA THR A 93 12.12 4.89 16.69
C THR A 93 12.00 3.40 16.43
N ARG A 94 12.01 3.00 15.16
CA ARG A 94 11.98 1.60 14.71
C ARG A 94 13.21 1.28 13.88
N HIS A 95 13.63 0.02 13.94
CA HIS A 95 14.76 -0.49 13.15
C HIS A 95 14.36 -1.78 12.42
N PHE A 96 14.59 -1.81 11.10
CA PHE A 96 14.40 -3.01 10.29
C PHE A 96 15.20 -2.95 9.00
N HIS A 97 15.32 -4.10 8.32
CA HIS A 97 16.04 -4.20 7.05
C HIS A 97 15.11 -4.00 5.86
N CYS A 98 15.59 -3.29 4.85
CA CYS A 98 14.93 -3.20 3.56
C CYS A 98 14.97 -4.56 2.84
N THR A 99 13.81 -5.14 2.54
CA THR A 99 13.71 -6.44 1.84
C THR A 99 13.49 -6.30 0.33
N THR A 100 13.48 -5.06 -0.21
CA THR A 100 13.22 -4.81 -1.64
C THR A 100 14.38 -5.20 -2.55
N CYS A 101 15.61 -5.32 -2.03
CA CYS A 101 16.79 -5.61 -2.83
C CYS A 101 17.83 -6.40 -2.02
N PRO A 102 18.73 -7.16 -2.69
CA PRO A 102 19.69 -8.05 -2.02
C PRO A 102 20.73 -7.31 -1.15
N SER A 103 20.78 -5.98 -1.23
CA SER A 103 21.73 -5.20 -0.45
C SER A 103 21.27 -4.95 1.00
N GLU A 104 19.99 -5.20 1.32
CA GLU A 104 19.46 -5.21 2.70
C GLU A 104 19.88 -4.02 3.57
N CYS A 105 19.53 -2.81 3.16
CA CYS A 105 19.87 -1.60 3.92
C CYS A 105 19.27 -1.70 5.34
N ALA A 106 20.09 -1.47 6.38
CA ALA A 106 19.59 -1.29 7.74
C ALA A 106 18.93 0.09 7.85
N LEU A 107 17.65 0.11 8.18
CA LEU A 107 16.85 1.34 8.23
C LEU A 107 16.57 1.73 9.68
N THR A 108 16.64 3.03 9.94
CA THR A 108 16.17 3.66 11.18
C THR A 108 15.04 4.60 10.80
N ILE A 109 13.86 4.38 11.39
CA ILE A 109 12.65 5.12 11.06
C ILE A 109 12.14 5.80 12.33
N GLU A 110 11.92 7.10 12.25
CA GLU A 110 11.26 7.86 13.30
C GLU A 110 9.79 8.03 12.92
N THR A 111 8.93 7.74 13.88
CA THR A 111 7.47 7.75 13.73
C THR A 111 6.85 8.59 14.84
N CYS A 112 5.70 9.18 14.59
CA CYS A 112 4.87 9.77 15.64
C CYS A 112 3.43 9.33 15.50
N ILE A 113 2.73 9.22 16.63
CA ILE A 113 1.29 9.00 16.65
C ILE A 113 0.63 10.33 16.99
N ASP A 114 -0.31 10.76 16.15
CA ASP A 114 -1.09 11.97 16.39
C ASP A 114 -2.23 11.73 17.40
N GLU A 115 -2.98 12.78 17.73
CA GLU A 115 -4.10 12.70 18.68
C GLU A 115 -5.23 11.78 18.21
N ASN A 116 -5.31 11.48 16.91
CA ASN A 116 -6.29 10.58 16.32
C ASN A 116 -5.82 9.12 16.29
N GLY A 117 -4.61 8.83 16.79
CA GLY A 117 -4.02 7.50 16.77
C GLY A 117 -3.43 7.10 15.42
N VAL A 118 -3.26 8.04 14.48
CA VAL A 118 -2.66 7.76 13.18
C VAL A 118 -1.14 7.85 13.31
N GLU A 119 -0.45 6.80 12.89
CA GLU A 119 1.01 6.75 12.84
C GLU A 119 1.52 7.45 11.58
N HIS A 120 2.45 8.39 11.76
CA HIS A 120 3.09 9.16 10.68
C HIS A 120 4.59 8.91 10.69
N VAL A 121 5.19 8.81 9.50
CA VAL A 121 6.64 8.67 9.35
C VAL A 121 7.28 10.06 9.28
N LEU A 122 8.13 10.36 10.27
CA LEU A 122 8.85 11.63 10.37
C LEU A 122 10.14 11.62 9.55
N SER A 123 10.91 10.54 9.68
CA SER A 123 12.19 10.42 8.99
C SER A 123 12.53 8.95 8.71
N VAL A 124 13.23 8.72 7.59
CA VAL A 124 13.79 7.43 7.22
C VAL A 124 15.27 7.63 6.95
N GLN A 125 16.12 6.89 7.65
CA GLN A 125 17.57 6.94 7.53
C GLN A 125 18.15 5.55 7.22
N GLY A 126 19.36 5.50 6.67
CA GLY A 126 20.07 4.27 6.33
C GLY A 126 19.73 3.67 4.96
N ASN A 127 18.75 4.22 4.24
CA ASN A 127 18.44 3.78 2.87
C ASN A 127 19.49 4.28 1.88
N ARG A 128 20.02 3.36 1.04
CA ARG A 128 20.94 3.72 -0.07
C ARG A 128 20.23 4.07 -1.38
N CYS A 129 18.91 3.95 -1.43
CA CYS A 129 18.11 4.26 -2.62
C CYS A 129 16.70 4.71 -2.26
N ALA A 130 15.99 5.31 -3.22
CA ALA A 130 14.61 5.77 -3.06
C ALA A 130 13.62 4.62 -2.79
N ARG A 131 13.89 3.42 -3.33
CA ARG A 131 13.05 2.23 -3.09
C ARG A 131 13.01 1.85 -1.62
N GLY A 132 14.15 1.93 -0.92
CA GLY A 132 14.23 1.61 0.51
C GLY A 132 13.42 2.58 1.38
N ARG A 133 13.40 3.86 1.04
CA ARG A 133 12.55 4.85 1.72
C ARG A 133 11.06 4.53 1.53
N LYS A 134 10.63 4.34 0.29
CA LYS A 134 9.23 3.96 -0.02
C LYS A 134 8.81 2.67 0.69
N PHE A 135 9.70 1.67 0.72
CA PHE A 135 9.46 0.44 1.44
C PHE A 135 9.26 0.68 2.94
N ALA A 136 10.13 1.46 3.59
CA ALA A 136 9.99 1.77 5.01
C ALA A 136 8.69 2.51 5.34
N GLU A 137 8.36 3.53 4.54
CA GLU A 137 7.11 4.28 4.70
C GLU A 137 5.90 3.35 4.58
N GLN A 138 5.83 2.53 3.53
CA GLN A 138 4.76 1.54 3.36
C GLN A 138 4.72 0.50 4.49
N GLU A 139 5.88 0.01 4.93
CA GLU A 139 5.97 -1.04 5.94
C GLU A 139 5.51 -0.58 7.32
N VAL A 140 5.75 0.69 7.66
CA VAL A 140 5.22 1.28 8.90
C VAL A 140 3.72 1.51 8.80
N ILE A 141 3.26 2.16 7.73
CA ILE A 141 1.86 2.58 7.61
C ILE A 141 0.94 1.39 7.36
N ARG A 142 1.27 0.53 6.39
CA ARG A 142 0.43 -0.60 5.99
C ARG A 142 1.25 -1.65 5.22
N PRO A 143 1.85 -2.67 5.87
CA PRO A 143 2.66 -3.68 5.18
C PRO A 143 1.89 -4.36 4.03
N MET A 144 2.46 -4.33 2.83
CA MET A 144 1.88 -4.93 1.63
C MET A 144 2.67 -6.15 1.19
N ARG A 145 2.01 -7.28 0.89
CA ARG A 145 2.66 -8.53 0.48
C ARG A 145 1.82 -9.29 -0.54
N ILE A 146 2.48 -10.06 -1.41
CA ILE A 146 1.80 -11.06 -2.26
C ILE A 146 1.31 -12.19 -1.35
N LEU A 147 0.02 -12.49 -1.41
CA LEU A 147 -0.51 -13.68 -0.76
C LEU A 147 -0.38 -14.85 -1.74
N ALA A 148 0.29 -15.91 -1.31
CA ALA A 148 0.39 -17.18 -2.05
C ALA A 148 -0.25 -18.29 -1.22
N THR A 149 -1.11 -19.09 -1.85
CA THR A 149 -1.86 -20.17 -1.20
C THR A 149 -2.23 -21.24 -2.24
N THR A 150 -3.08 -22.20 -1.87
CA THR A 150 -3.60 -23.22 -2.79
C THR A 150 -5.12 -23.23 -2.79
N ILE A 151 -5.71 -23.68 -3.91
CA ILE A 151 -7.14 -23.91 -4.06
C ILE A 151 -7.38 -25.33 -4.59
N VAL A 152 -8.51 -25.94 -4.23
CA VAL A 152 -8.87 -27.28 -4.71
C VAL A 152 -9.24 -27.22 -6.19
N VAL A 153 -8.73 -28.19 -6.96
CA VAL A 153 -9.11 -28.39 -8.37
C VAL A 153 -9.97 -29.64 -8.51
N ARG A 154 -11.05 -29.54 -9.29
CA ARG A 154 -11.94 -30.65 -9.64
C ARG A 154 -11.61 -31.15 -11.03
N GLY A 155 -11.48 -32.47 -11.17
CA GLY A 155 -11.20 -33.12 -12.46
C GLY A 155 -9.84 -32.78 -13.06
N GLY A 156 -8.90 -32.27 -12.25
CA GLY A 156 -7.52 -32.00 -12.65
C GLY A 156 -6.63 -33.22 -12.49
N ASP A 157 -5.54 -33.25 -13.24
CA ASP A 157 -4.41 -34.15 -12.98
C ASP A 157 -3.71 -33.84 -11.65
N GLU A 158 -3.86 -32.62 -11.13
CA GLU A 158 -3.49 -32.19 -9.79
C GLU A 158 -4.72 -31.87 -8.91
N LYS A 159 -4.62 -32.17 -7.60
CA LYS A 159 -5.70 -31.91 -6.62
C LYS A 159 -5.71 -30.47 -6.09
N LEU A 160 -4.55 -29.84 -6.04
CA LEU A 160 -4.36 -28.49 -5.51
C LEU A 160 -3.65 -27.63 -6.55
N LEU A 161 -4.21 -26.46 -6.83
CA LEU A 161 -3.61 -25.45 -7.69
C LEU A 161 -2.96 -24.38 -6.81
N PRO A 162 -1.64 -24.13 -6.93
CA PRO A 162 -1.01 -22.96 -6.33
C PRO A 162 -1.56 -21.70 -7.00
N VAL A 163 -1.98 -20.76 -6.16
CA VAL A 163 -2.53 -19.46 -6.54
C VAL A 163 -1.82 -18.35 -5.79
N ARG A 164 -1.77 -17.17 -6.40
CA ARG A 164 -1.20 -15.97 -5.77
C ARG A 164 -2.04 -14.74 -6.10
N THR A 165 -1.99 -13.71 -5.28
CA THR A 165 -2.54 -12.41 -5.69
C THR A 165 -1.72 -11.82 -6.84
N ALA A 166 -2.40 -11.21 -7.81
CA ALA A 166 -1.76 -10.59 -8.96
C ALA A 166 -0.85 -9.41 -8.55
N ARG A 167 -1.24 -8.70 -7.48
CA ARG A 167 -0.51 -7.58 -6.87
C ARG A 167 -0.44 -7.75 -5.35
N PRO A 168 0.46 -7.02 -4.65
CA PRO A 168 0.50 -7.05 -3.19
C PRO A 168 -0.81 -6.57 -2.58
N ILE A 169 -1.28 -7.25 -1.54
CA ILE A 169 -2.42 -6.84 -0.73
C ILE A 169 -1.95 -6.53 0.70
N PRO A 170 -2.70 -5.72 1.48
CA PRO A 170 -2.40 -5.45 2.87
C PRO A 170 -2.30 -6.71 3.72
N ARG A 171 -1.26 -6.80 4.58
CA ARG A 171 -0.98 -7.98 5.41
C ARG A 171 -2.11 -8.33 6.38
N ASP A 172 -2.81 -7.32 6.89
CA ASP A 172 -3.96 -7.48 7.79
C ASP A 172 -5.12 -8.23 7.12
N LEU A 173 -5.23 -8.19 5.79
CA LEU A 173 -6.27 -8.91 5.04
C LEU A 173 -5.93 -10.39 4.76
N HIS A 174 -4.69 -10.81 4.97
CA HIS A 174 -4.23 -12.16 4.57
C HIS A 174 -5.02 -13.28 5.24
N LEU A 175 -5.31 -13.17 6.54
CA LEU A 175 -6.05 -14.19 7.27
C LEU A 175 -7.48 -14.35 6.74
N ARG A 176 -8.16 -13.23 6.48
CA ARG A 176 -9.52 -13.22 5.93
C ARG A 176 -9.54 -13.77 4.50
N ALA A 177 -8.58 -13.36 3.67
CA ALA A 177 -8.46 -13.86 2.31
C ALA A 177 -8.26 -15.38 2.27
N MET A 178 -7.43 -15.94 3.17
CA MET A 178 -7.26 -17.39 3.25
C MET A 178 -8.53 -18.13 3.67
N GLN A 179 -9.35 -17.54 4.53
CA GLN A 179 -10.64 -18.12 4.92
C GLN A 179 -11.59 -18.20 3.70
N ASP A 180 -11.69 -17.12 2.93
CA ASP A 180 -12.55 -17.08 1.74
C ASP A 180 -12.07 -18.07 0.67
N ILE A 181 -10.76 -18.13 0.42
CA ILE A 181 -10.15 -19.03 -0.57
C ILE A 181 -10.34 -20.49 -0.19
N ARG A 182 -10.31 -20.84 1.10
CA ARG A 182 -10.45 -22.22 1.58
C ARG A 182 -11.77 -22.88 1.16
N HIS A 183 -12.83 -22.08 0.96
CA HIS A 183 -14.14 -22.56 0.56
C HIS A 183 -14.36 -22.58 -0.95
N ALA A 184 -13.41 -22.05 -1.73
CA ALA A 184 -13.48 -22.01 -3.18
C ALA A 184 -12.87 -23.27 -3.83
N SER A 185 -13.33 -23.59 -5.04
CA SER A 185 -12.74 -24.63 -5.88
C SER A 185 -12.85 -24.26 -7.35
N VAL A 186 -11.89 -24.68 -8.16
CA VAL A 186 -11.90 -24.51 -9.63
C VAL A 186 -11.99 -25.86 -10.33
N THR A 187 -12.37 -25.86 -11.60
CA THR A 187 -12.45 -27.07 -12.42
C THR A 187 -11.37 -27.00 -13.50
N ALA A 188 -10.66 -28.10 -13.71
CA ALA A 188 -9.66 -28.19 -14.78
C ALA A 188 -10.32 -28.19 -16.18
N PRO A 189 -9.60 -27.74 -17.24
CA PRO A 189 -8.23 -27.25 -17.22
C PRO A 189 -8.11 -25.81 -16.73
N VAL A 190 -7.00 -25.50 -16.06
CA VAL A 190 -6.61 -24.14 -15.65
C VAL A 190 -5.23 -23.84 -16.20
N ARG A 191 -5.04 -22.63 -16.72
CA ARG A 191 -3.76 -22.15 -17.22
C ARG A 191 -3.14 -21.16 -16.26
N MET A 192 -1.80 -21.08 -16.29
CA MET A 192 -1.07 -20.08 -15.53
C MET A 192 -1.55 -18.66 -15.87
N GLU A 193 -1.65 -17.81 -14.85
CA GLU A 193 -2.23 -16.46 -14.88
C GLU A 193 -3.76 -16.38 -15.07
N ASP A 194 -4.48 -17.51 -15.16
CA ASP A 194 -5.94 -17.49 -15.14
C ASP A 194 -6.45 -16.91 -13.81
N VAL A 195 -7.47 -16.05 -13.91
CA VAL A 195 -8.13 -15.47 -12.74
C VAL A 195 -9.05 -16.49 -12.10
N VAL A 196 -8.72 -16.87 -10.87
CA VAL A 196 -9.46 -17.83 -10.04
C VAL A 196 -10.56 -17.13 -9.23
N MET A 197 -10.26 -15.93 -8.75
CA MET A 197 -11.21 -15.09 -8.01
C MET A 197 -10.89 -13.63 -8.31
N SER A 198 -11.86 -12.89 -8.81
CA SER A 198 -11.72 -11.46 -9.09
C SER A 198 -11.95 -10.61 -7.84
N ASP A 199 -11.27 -9.46 -7.76
CA ASP A 199 -11.47 -8.44 -6.72
C ASP A 199 -11.49 -9.02 -5.28
N LEU A 200 -10.41 -9.68 -4.90
CA LEU A 200 -10.28 -10.34 -3.61
C LEU A 200 -10.49 -9.33 -2.46
N LEU A 201 -11.55 -9.53 -1.66
CA LEU A 201 -11.94 -8.67 -0.55
C LEU A 201 -12.19 -7.19 -0.91
N GLY A 202 -12.55 -6.88 -2.17
CA GLY A 202 -12.79 -5.50 -2.60
C GLY A 202 -11.50 -4.67 -2.71
N THR A 203 -10.35 -5.32 -2.88
CA THR A 203 -9.04 -4.63 -2.97
C THR A 203 -8.68 -4.17 -4.38
N GLY A 204 -9.48 -4.55 -5.38
CA GLY A 204 -9.17 -4.41 -6.80
C GLY A 204 -8.04 -5.36 -7.27
N VAL A 205 -7.72 -6.39 -6.49
CA VAL A 205 -6.63 -7.34 -6.80
C VAL A 205 -7.19 -8.74 -6.98
N ASP A 206 -6.89 -9.33 -8.13
CA ASP A 206 -7.30 -10.70 -8.46
C ASP A 206 -6.40 -11.76 -7.84
N LEU A 207 -6.98 -12.95 -7.62
CA LEU A 207 -6.27 -14.17 -7.30
C LEU A 207 -6.06 -14.97 -8.60
N VAL A 208 -4.81 -15.27 -8.92
CA VAL A 208 -4.41 -15.91 -10.19
C VAL A 208 -3.71 -17.24 -10.00
N ALA A 209 -3.89 -18.14 -10.97
CA ALA A 209 -3.22 -19.43 -11.04
C ALA A 209 -1.70 -19.27 -11.28
N SER A 210 -0.88 -20.04 -10.54
CA SER A 210 0.59 -20.00 -10.67
C SER A 210 1.17 -21.21 -11.41
N MET A 211 0.33 -22.12 -11.89
CA MET A 211 0.74 -23.23 -12.77
C MET A 211 -0.42 -23.69 -13.65
N ASN A 212 -0.11 -24.50 -14.65
CA ASN A 212 -1.11 -25.21 -15.44
C ASN A 212 -1.59 -26.46 -14.69
N VAL A 213 -2.88 -26.75 -14.79
CA VAL A 213 -3.48 -28.02 -14.37
C VAL A 213 -4.34 -28.51 -15.53
N ASP A 214 -4.01 -29.66 -16.09
CA ASP A 214 -4.76 -30.22 -17.22
C ASP A 214 -5.94 -31.06 -16.71
N ALA A 215 -6.94 -31.27 -17.56
CA ALA A 215 -8.03 -32.17 -17.23
C ALA A 215 -7.50 -33.60 -17.09
N GLN A 216 -7.92 -34.30 -16.04
CA GLN A 216 -7.53 -35.67 -15.79
C GLN A 216 -7.98 -36.55 -16.97
N LYS A 217 -7.04 -37.27 -17.58
CA LYS A 217 -7.40 -38.26 -18.61
C LYS A 217 -8.11 -39.41 -17.91
N LEU A 218 -9.41 -39.56 -18.16
CA LEU A 218 -10.13 -40.77 -17.80
C LEU A 218 -9.41 -41.93 -18.49
N ALA A 219 -8.82 -42.83 -17.69
CA ALA A 219 -8.32 -44.08 -18.21
C ALA A 219 -9.53 -44.85 -18.75
N SER A 220 -9.66 -44.92 -20.07
CA SER A 220 -10.60 -45.82 -20.73
C SER A 220 -10.11 -47.25 -20.47
N CYS A 221 -10.88 -48.00 -19.69
CA CYS A 221 -10.71 -49.44 -19.55
C CYS A 221 -11.08 -50.16 -20.84
#